data_AF-A0A9J7KZ19-F1
#
_entry.id   AF-A0A9J7KZ19-F1
#
_cell.length_a   1.000
_cell.length_b   1.000
_cell.length_c   1.000
_cell.angle_alpha   90.00
_cell.angle_beta   90.00
_cell.angle_gamma   90.00
#
_symmetry.space_group_name_H-M   'P 1'
#
loop_
_entity.id
_entity.type
_entity.pdbx_description
1 polymer ?
#
loop_
_entity_poly.entity_id
_entity_poly.type
_entity_poly.pdbx_seq_one_letter_code
_entity_poly.pdbx_strand_id
1 'polypeptide(L)'
;MLLPFQECAVIYGSLPPGTKLAQAKKFNNPDDPCKILVATDAIGMGINLSIKRVIFNSLIKPTLNEKGEKEMDNLSTSQALQIGGRAGRFGTHFQDGEVTTMHKEDLQTLHDIVQQPVEPIEAAGLHPTAEQVEMFAYQLPDASMSNLIDIFINLAQVDSRYFVCNIEDFKFLADMIQHIPLNLRARYVFCCAPINKKQPFLCTSFLKFARQFSRGEPITFDWVCRLIGWPVAMPRTIRELMYLESIHDVLDVYLWLSYRFMDMFPDGGLIRMIQRELDLLIQESVYRITRLIRQSESQTSSGTSVSEDEIPRTRRPKGHMSGIPKFDEMVEGVKVSPAKHGATKTIEGDSETEERGHKHRLSDKLVQDGVITQSMLDKLRKEWERQSGSDGNLNNKTRKKRGRKSKY
;
A
#
# COMPACT_ATOMS: atom_id res chain seq x y z
N MET A 1 41.76 8.50 -7.07
CA MET A 1 40.93 8.03 -8.21
C MET A 1 39.50 8.01 -7.69
N LEU A 2 38.76 9.12 -7.83
CA LEU A 2 37.35 9.19 -7.44
C LEU A 2 36.58 8.26 -8.38
N LEU A 3 36.00 7.19 -7.85
CA LEU A 3 35.13 6.31 -8.62
C LEU A 3 34.03 7.17 -9.27
N PRO A 4 33.70 6.95 -10.55
CA PRO A 4 32.59 7.64 -11.19
C PRO A 4 31.32 7.41 -10.36
N PHE A 5 30.44 8.40 -10.27
CA PHE A 5 29.17 8.31 -9.53
C PHE A 5 28.44 7.01 -9.91
N GLN A 6 28.47 6.01 -9.03
CA GLN A 6 27.83 4.72 -9.27
C GLN A 6 26.33 4.90 -9.07
N GLU A 7 25.55 4.46 -10.06
CA GLU A 7 24.10 4.38 -9.91
C GLU A 7 23.75 3.31 -8.87
N CYS A 8 22.81 3.64 -7.99
CA CYS A 8 22.30 2.73 -6.98
C CYS A 8 20.79 2.51 -7.14
N ALA A 9 20.36 1.29 -6.86
CA ALA A 9 18.97 0.93 -6.68
C ALA A 9 18.63 1.05 -5.19
N VAL A 10 17.37 1.38 -4.89
CA VAL A 10 16.91 1.56 -3.51
C VAL A 10 15.68 0.69 -3.25
N ILE A 11 15.71 -0.12 -2.19
CA ILE A 11 14.56 -0.95 -1.77
C ILE A 11 14.32 -0.81 -0.26
N TYR A 12 13.15 -0.28 0.11
CA TYR A 12 12.69 -0.25 1.50
C TYR A 12 11.24 -0.74 1.62
N GLY A 13 10.81 -1.00 2.86
CA GLY A 13 9.55 -1.69 3.16
C GLY A 13 8.29 -1.03 2.63
N SER A 14 8.17 0.31 2.69
CA SER A 14 6.97 1.03 2.25
C SER A 14 6.85 1.23 0.74
N LEU A 15 7.87 0.87 -0.06
CA LEU A 15 7.77 0.99 -1.51
C LEU A 15 6.64 0.13 -2.08
N PRO A 16 5.86 0.65 -3.03
CA PRO A 16 4.88 -0.13 -3.76
C PRO A 16 5.50 -1.36 -4.45
N PRO A 17 4.72 -2.45 -4.66
CA PRO A 17 5.23 -3.68 -5.25
C PRO A 17 5.84 -3.51 -6.65
N GLY A 18 5.22 -2.72 -7.53
CA GLY A 18 5.74 -2.47 -8.89
C GLY A 18 7.09 -1.77 -8.84
N THR A 19 7.20 -0.72 -8.02
CA THR A 19 8.46 -0.01 -7.77
C THR A 19 9.55 -0.93 -7.23
N LYS A 20 9.26 -1.79 -6.24
CA LYS A 20 10.23 -2.78 -5.71
C LYS A 20 10.74 -3.73 -6.80
N LEU A 21 9.84 -4.25 -7.64
CA LEU A 21 10.19 -5.15 -8.74
C LEU A 21 11.03 -4.44 -9.81
N ALA A 22 10.71 -3.18 -10.12
CA ALA A 22 11.48 -2.39 -11.08
C ALA A 22 12.91 -2.13 -10.60
N GLN A 23 13.09 -1.75 -9.33
CA GLN A 23 14.41 -1.55 -8.72
C GLN A 23 15.22 -2.85 -8.67
N ALA A 24 14.56 -3.96 -8.30
CA ALA A 24 15.19 -5.29 -8.31
C ALA A 24 15.60 -5.72 -9.72
N LYS A 25 14.75 -5.48 -10.73
CA LYS A 25 15.06 -5.78 -12.14
C LYS A 25 16.24 -4.97 -12.64
N LYS A 26 16.32 -3.69 -12.28
CA LYS A 26 17.46 -2.81 -12.60
C LYS A 26 18.75 -3.37 -12.03
N PHE A 27 18.77 -3.68 -10.73
CA PHE A 27 19.93 -4.24 -10.04
C PHE A 27 20.36 -5.62 -10.61
N ASN A 28 19.40 -6.48 -10.93
CA ASN A 28 19.68 -7.83 -11.43
C ASN A 28 20.16 -7.86 -12.88
N ASN A 29 19.87 -6.82 -13.68
CA ASN A 29 20.23 -6.79 -15.10
C ASN A 29 21.76 -6.67 -15.26
N PRO A 30 22.46 -7.65 -15.87
CA PRO A 30 23.91 -7.59 -16.08
C PRO A 30 24.36 -6.42 -16.96
N ASP A 31 23.52 -5.93 -17.87
CA ASP A 31 23.87 -4.86 -18.80
C ASP A 31 23.64 -3.45 -18.23
N ASP A 32 22.88 -3.34 -17.13
CA ASP A 32 22.58 -2.05 -16.50
C ASP A 32 23.76 -1.54 -15.66
N PRO A 33 24.15 -0.25 -15.74
CA PRO A 33 25.25 0.28 -14.92
C PRO A 33 24.97 0.27 -13.42
N CYS A 34 23.72 0.15 -12.99
CA CYS A 34 23.32 0.11 -11.58
C CYS A 34 23.64 -1.25 -10.94
N LYS A 35 24.80 -1.32 -10.27
CA LYS A 35 25.31 -2.55 -9.61
C LYS A 35 25.32 -2.51 -8.08
N ILE A 36 24.82 -1.43 -7.49
CA ILE A 36 24.75 -1.26 -6.04
C ILE A 36 23.28 -1.18 -5.63
N LEU A 37 22.91 -1.96 -4.61
CA LEU A 37 21.59 -1.92 -4.01
C LEU A 37 21.72 -1.44 -2.56
N VAL A 38 21.03 -0.35 -2.23
CA VAL A 38 20.85 0.11 -0.85
C VAL A 38 19.46 -0.34 -0.40
N ALA A 39 19.39 -1.14 0.66
CA ALA A 39 18.12 -1.69 1.09
C ALA A 39 17.97 -1.87 2.60
N THR A 40 16.72 -1.94 3.06
CA THR A 40 16.38 -2.37 4.43
C THR A 40 16.23 -3.88 4.51
N ASP A 41 15.95 -4.40 5.71
CA ASP A 41 15.59 -5.80 5.97
C ASP A 41 14.41 -6.34 5.13
N ALA A 42 13.66 -5.47 4.45
CA ALA A 42 12.64 -5.82 3.46
C ALA A 42 13.19 -6.72 2.34
N ILE A 43 14.50 -6.71 2.06
CA ILE A 43 15.08 -7.65 1.10
C ILE A 43 15.20 -9.06 1.66
N GLY A 44 14.98 -9.32 2.94
CA GLY A 44 15.10 -10.66 3.53
C GLY A 44 14.17 -11.70 2.89
N MET A 45 13.04 -11.27 2.33
CA MET A 45 12.05 -12.15 1.70
C MET A 45 11.38 -11.51 0.48
N GLY A 46 10.67 -12.31 -0.32
CA GLY A 46 9.66 -11.82 -1.29
C GLY A 46 10.18 -11.28 -2.63
N ILE A 47 11.49 -11.04 -2.79
CA ILE A 47 12.07 -10.55 -4.05
C ILE A 47 13.24 -11.46 -4.49
N ASN A 48 13.37 -11.75 -5.78
CA ASN A 48 14.56 -12.45 -6.29
C ASN A 48 15.66 -11.43 -6.60
N LEU A 49 16.79 -11.51 -5.89
CA LEU A 49 17.92 -10.60 -6.05
C LEU A 49 19.20 -11.41 -6.31
N SER A 50 20.00 -10.96 -7.26
CA SER A 50 21.30 -11.51 -7.61
C SER A 50 22.40 -10.76 -6.86
N ILE A 51 22.59 -11.07 -5.58
CA ILE A 51 23.54 -10.37 -4.70
C ILE A 51 24.84 -11.18 -4.59
N LYS A 52 25.97 -10.53 -4.86
CA LYS A 52 27.31 -11.11 -4.60
C LYS A 52 27.72 -10.96 -3.14
N ARG A 53 27.60 -9.74 -2.61
CA ARG A 53 28.03 -9.40 -1.25
C ARG A 53 26.95 -8.60 -0.53
N VAL A 54 26.64 -9.01 0.69
CA VAL A 54 25.83 -8.23 1.64
C VAL A 54 26.76 -7.44 2.56
N ILE A 55 26.49 -6.15 2.72
CA ILE A 55 27.23 -5.26 3.62
C ILE A 55 26.25 -4.70 4.65
N PHE A 56 26.36 -5.11 5.90
CA PHE A 56 25.55 -4.56 6.99
C PHE A 56 26.06 -3.16 7.34
N ASN A 57 25.22 -2.14 7.17
CA ASN A 57 25.56 -0.77 7.55
C ASN A 57 25.59 -0.59 9.08
N SER A 58 24.69 -1.24 9.80
CA SER A 58 24.65 -1.32 11.26
C SER A 58 24.01 -2.65 11.67
N LEU A 59 24.38 -3.15 12.84
CA LEU A 59 23.79 -4.35 13.45
C LEU A 59 22.73 -4.03 14.49
N ILE A 60 22.40 -2.76 14.69
CA ILE A 60 21.45 -2.30 15.69
C ILE A 60 20.13 -1.97 15.00
N LYS A 61 19.03 -2.48 15.54
CA LYS A 61 17.68 -2.23 15.05
C LYS A 61 16.81 -1.67 16.18
N PRO A 62 16.04 -0.60 15.92
CA PRO A 62 15.05 -0.14 16.89
C PRO A 62 13.91 -1.17 17.00
N THR A 63 13.81 -1.80 18.15
CA THR A 63 12.73 -2.69 18.56
C THR A 63 11.73 -1.93 19.44
N LEU A 64 10.51 -2.44 19.53
CA LEU A 64 9.50 -1.97 20.47
C LEU A 64 9.35 -3.03 21.52
N ASN A 65 9.59 -2.68 22.78
CA ASN A 65 9.41 -3.59 23.89
C ASN A 65 7.94 -3.78 24.22
N GLU A 66 7.64 -4.76 25.08
CA GLU A 66 6.27 -5.04 25.58
C GLU A 66 5.60 -3.84 26.25
N LYS A 67 6.40 -2.84 26.65
CA LYS A 67 5.94 -1.57 27.25
C LYS A 67 5.75 -0.44 26.23
N GLY A 68 5.98 -0.69 24.94
CA GLY A 68 5.91 0.31 23.87
C GLY A 68 7.09 1.28 23.80
N GLU A 69 8.15 1.02 24.56
CA GLU A 69 9.39 1.81 24.56
C GLU A 69 10.30 1.37 23.40
N LYS A 70 11.02 2.32 22.79
CA LYS A 70 11.97 2.02 21.72
C LYS A 70 13.30 1.60 22.34
N GLU A 71 13.67 0.35 22.16
CA GLU A 71 15.00 -0.14 22.49
C GLU A 71 15.83 -0.33 21.22
N MET A 72 17.14 -0.25 21.39
CA MET A 72 18.11 -0.43 20.31
C MET A 72 18.78 -1.77 20.55
N ASP A 73 18.25 -2.81 19.92
CA ASP A 73 18.74 -4.17 20.07
C ASP A 73 19.62 -4.57 18.90
N ASN A 74 20.54 -5.49 19.17
CA ASN A 74 21.27 -6.17 18.10
C ASN A 74 20.31 -7.00 17.24
N LEU A 75 20.64 -7.14 15.96
CA LEU A 75 19.96 -8.06 15.06
C LEU A 75 20.02 -9.49 15.63
N SER A 76 18.87 -10.16 15.68
CA SER A 76 18.82 -11.58 16.03
C SER A 76 19.58 -12.43 15.00
N THR A 77 20.09 -13.58 15.44
CA THR A 77 20.74 -14.57 14.56
C THR A 77 19.87 -14.91 13.34
N SER A 78 18.57 -15.16 13.56
CA SER A 78 17.63 -15.47 12.48
C SER A 78 17.53 -14.35 11.43
N GLN A 79 17.49 -13.08 11.86
CA GLN A 79 17.46 -11.94 10.94
C GLN A 79 18.78 -11.79 10.18
N ALA A 80 19.91 -11.89 10.88
CA ALA A 80 21.24 -11.81 10.27
C ALA A 80 21.45 -12.90 9.23
N LEU A 81 21.09 -14.17 9.55
CA LEU A 81 21.14 -15.29 8.63
C LEU A 81 20.20 -15.11 7.44
N GLN A 82 18.98 -14.61 7.67
CA GLN A 82 18.01 -14.38 6.60
C GLN A 82 18.48 -13.32 5.60
N ILE A 83 19.07 -12.22 6.09
CA ILE A 83 19.60 -11.14 5.23
C ILE A 83 20.91 -11.57 4.56
N GLY A 84 21.84 -12.14 5.32
CA GLY A 84 23.13 -12.62 4.82
C GLY A 84 22.99 -13.72 3.76
N GLY A 85 22.05 -14.66 3.97
CA GLY A 85 21.71 -15.73 3.04
C GLY A 85 21.08 -15.28 1.72
N ARG A 86 20.94 -13.97 1.49
CA ARG A 86 20.55 -13.40 0.18
C ARG A 86 21.74 -13.27 -0.77
N ALA A 87 22.97 -13.29 -0.26
CA ALA A 87 24.17 -13.39 -1.08
C ALA A 87 24.31 -14.81 -1.64
N GLY A 88 24.76 -14.94 -2.90
CA GLY A 88 25.11 -16.24 -3.49
C GLY A 88 23.92 -17.19 -3.69
N ARG A 89 22.71 -16.66 -3.93
CA ARG A 89 21.54 -17.52 -4.16
C ARG A 89 21.73 -18.40 -5.41
N PHE A 90 21.29 -19.65 -5.32
CA PHE A 90 21.28 -20.58 -6.45
C PHE A 90 20.49 -20.01 -7.63
N GLY A 91 21.00 -20.20 -8.86
CA GLY A 91 20.41 -19.67 -10.09
C GLY A 91 20.74 -18.20 -10.37
N THR A 92 21.63 -17.59 -9.58
CA THR A 92 22.19 -16.26 -9.87
C THR A 92 23.59 -16.38 -10.51
N HIS A 93 24.14 -15.26 -10.99
CA HIS A 93 25.48 -15.23 -11.59
C HIS A 93 26.62 -15.47 -10.59
N PHE A 94 26.33 -15.46 -9.29
CA PHE A 94 27.30 -15.60 -8.22
C PHE A 94 27.14 -16.96 -7.56
N GLN A 95 28.16 -17.82 -7.68
CA GLN A 95 28.17 -19.16 -7.07
C GLN A 95 28.37 -19.07 -5.56
N ASP A 96 29.21 -18.14 -5.12
CA ASP A 96 29.53 -17.90 -3.71
C ASP A 96 29.00 -16.53 -3.27
N GLY A 97 28.54 -16.45 -2.01
CA GLY A 97 28.05 -15.24 -1.36
C GLY A 97 29.02 -14.75 -0.28
N GLU A 98 29.27 -13.44 -0.26
CA GLU A 98 30.08 -12.79 0.78
C GLU A 98 29.19 -11.98 1.74
N VAL A 99 29.56 -11.91 3.01
CA VAL A 99 28.88 -11.08 4.02
C VAL A 99 29.93 -10.33 4.83
N THR A 100 29.74 -9.03 5.03
CA THR A 100 30.62 -8.18 5.84
C THR A 100 29.83 -7.03 6.47
N THR A 101 30.48 -6.25 7.34
CA THR A 101 29.96 -5.00 7.89
C THR A 101 30.61 -3.79 7.22
N MET A 102 29.96 -2.62 7.31
CA MET A 102 30.52 -1.34 6.85
C MET A 102 31.63 -0.86 7.79
N HIS A 103 31.40 -0.97 9.10
CA HIS A 103 32.35 -0.60 10.14
C HIS A 103 33.09 -1.84 10.66
N LYS A 104 34.41 -1.75 10.82
CA LYS A 104 35.27 -2.88 11.23
C LYS A 104 34.95 -3.36 12.66
N GLU A 105 34.55 -2.44 13.53
CA GLU A 105 34.15 -2.74 14.92
C GLU A 105 32.96 -3.70 15.01
N ASP A 106 32.03 -3.64 14.05
CA ASP A 106 30.85 -4.50 14.01
C ASP A 106 31.15 -5.92 13.51
N LEU A 107 32.30 -6.15 12.86
CA LEU A 107 32.56 -7.41 12.16
C LEU A 107 32.64 -8.60 13.12
N GLN A 108 33.25 -8.41 14.29
CA GLN A 108 33.33 -9.47 15.30
C GLN A 108 31.94 -9.81 15.84
N THR A 109 31.14 -8.78 16.15
CA THR A 109 29.76 -8.94 16.61
C THR A 109 28.91 -9.69 15.59
N LEU A 110 29.03 -9.39 14.29
CA LEU A 110 28.31 -10.13 13.24
C LEU A 110 28.73 -11.60 13.20
N HIS A 111 30.02 -11.89 13.32
CA HIS A 111 30.52 -13.26 13.33
C HIS A 111 29.97 -14.04 14.53
N ASP A 112 29.95 -13.42 15.71
CA ASP A 112 29.39 -14.01 16.92
C ASP A 112 27.88 -14.29 16.77
N ILE A 113 27.12 -13.33 16.21
CA ILE A 113 25.68 -13.48 15.93
C ILE A 113 25.40 -14.65 14.99
N VAL A 114 26.18 -14.79 13.91
CA VAL A 114 25.98 -15.82 12.87
C VAL A 114 26.35 -17.22 13.36
N GLN A 115 27.28 -17.33 14.31
CA GLN A 115 27.70 -18.61 14.89
C GLN A 115 26.78 -19.12 16.00
N GLN A 116 25.94 -18.27 16.58
CA GLN A 116 24.99 -18.67 17.60
C GLN A 116 23.96 -19.67 17.03
N PRO A 117 23.59 -20.73 17.78
CA PRO A 117 22.52 -21.61 17.38
C PRO A 117 21.17 -20.88 17.44
N VAL A 118 20.30 -21.14 16.46
CA VAL A 118 18.94 -20.59 16.47
C VAL A 118 18.09 -21.38 17.46
N GLU A 119 17.53 -20.70 18.45
CA GLU A 119 16.64 -21.31 19.43
C GLU A 119 15.33 -21.79 18.76
N PRO A 120 14.86 -23.02 19.06
CA PRO A 120 13.58 -23.49 18.58
C PRO A 120 12.42 -22.61 19.09
N ILE A 121 11.42 -22.39 18.24
CA ILE A 121 10.19 -21.69 18.65
C ILE A 121 9.38 -22.55 19.63
N GLU A 122 8.92 -21.96 20.73
CA GLU A 122 8.26 -22.69 21.83
C GLU A 122 6.73 -22.65 21.76
N ALA A 123 6.15 -21.60 21.18
CA ALA A 123 4.72 -21.35 21.19
C ALA A 123 4.19 -20.71 19.89
N ALA A 124 2.89 -20.89 19.64
CA ALA A 124 2.18 -20.32 18.49
C ALA A 124 1.15 -19.25 18.91
N GLY A 125 1.04 -18.19 18.12
CA GLY A 125 0.13 -17.08 18.39
C GLY A 125 -1.34 -17.42 18.10
N LEU A 126 -2.23 -17.09 19.02
CA LEU A 126 -3.69 -17.13 18.88
C LEU A 126 -4.26 -15.71 18.91
N HIS A 127 -5.38 -15.48 18.23
CA HIS A 127 -6.05 -14.18 18.23
C HIS A 127 -7.56 -14.34 18.46
N PRO A 128 -8.23 -13.34 19.07
CA PRO A 128 -9.67 -13.39 19.30
C PRO A 128 -10.43 -13.40 17.97
N THR A 129 -11.32 -14.36 17.80
CA THR A 129 -12.24 -14.41 16.65
C THR A 129 -13.36 -13.38 16.80
N ALA A 130 -13.94 -12.95 15.68
CA ALA A 130 -15.02 -11.98 15.70
C ALA A 130 -16.26 -12.48 16.45
N GLU A 131 -16.56 -13.78 16.36
CA GLU A 131 -17.68 -14.43 17.04
C GLU A 131 -17.48 -14.45 18.56
N GLN A 132 -16.25 -14.69 19.04
CA GLN A 132 -15.91 -14.60 20.46
C GLN A 132 -16.09 -13.17 20.99
N VAL A 133 -15.66 -12.16 20.23
CA VAL A 133 -15.79 -10.77 20.66
C VAL A 133 -17.26 -10.32 20.63
N GLU A 134 -18.05 -10.78 19.65
CA GLU A 134 -19.50 -10.58 19.62
C GLU A 134 -20.19 -11.13 20.87
N MET A 135 -19.84 -12.35 21.28
CA MET A 135 -20.38 -12.97 22.50
C MET A 135 -20.08 -12.14 23.75
N PHE A 136 -18.88 -11.57 23.87
CA PHE A 136 -18.51 -10.70 24.99
C PHE A 136 -19.29 -9.38 24.97
N ALA A 137 -19.45 -8.77 23.80
CA ALA A 137 -20.21 -7.53 23.68
C ALA A 137 -21.70 -7.71 24.04
N TYR A 138 -22.28 -8.88 23.79
CA TYR A 138 -23.65 -9.18 24.24
C TYR A 138 -23.77 -9.22 25.77
N GLN A 139 -22.72 -9.66 26.46
CA GLN A 139 -22.69 -9.71 27.92
C GLN A 139 -22.32 -8.36 28.54
N LEU A 140 -21.53 -7.55 27.82
CA LEU A 140 -21.02 -6.25 28.26
C LEU A 140 -21.33 -5.17 27.20
N PRO A 141 -22.60 -4.76 27.05
CA PRO A 141 -23.02 -3.87 25.95
C PRO A 141 -22.45 -2.46 26.03
N ASP A 142 -22.13 -1.98 27.24
CA ASP A 142 -21.60 -0.63 27.47
C ASP A 142 -20.07 -0.53 27.35
N ALA A 143 -19.38 -1.67 27.20
CA ALA A 143 -17.93 -1.68 27.08
C ALA A 143 -17.47 -1.27 25.69
N SER A 144 -16.40 -0.46 25.61
CA SER A 144 -15.77 -0.14 24.32
C SER A 144 -15.10 -1.38 23.72
N MET A 145 -14.95 -1.38 22.39
CA MET A 145 -14.29 -2.48 21.67
C MET A 145 -12.86 -2.74 22.16
N SER A 146 -12.10 -1.69 22.49
CA SER A 146 -10.75 -1.80 23.05
C SER A 146 -10.78 -2.47 24.43
N ASN A 147 -11.73 -2.09 25.29
CA ASN A 147 -11.91 -2.68 26.61
C ASN A 147 -12.40 -4.15 26.56
N LEU A 148 -13.31 -4.48 25.64
CA LEU A 148 -13.78 -5.86 25.43
C LEU A 148 -12.62 -6.79 25.09
N ILE A 149 -11.69 -6.32 24.25
CA ILE A 149 -10.51 -7.07 23.88
C ILE A 149 -9.56 -7.24 25.08
N ASP A 150 -9.35 -6.20 25.89
CA ASP A 150 -8.55 -6.33 27.12
C ASP A 150 -9.17 -7.34 28.10
N ILE A 151 -10.48 -7.29 28.29
CA ILE A 151 -11.21 -8.26 29.13
C ILE A 151 -11.06 -9.67 28.55
N PHE A 152 -11.18 -9.84 27.23
CA PHE A 152 -10.98 -11.12 26.58
C PHE A 152 -9.58 -11.68 26.83
N ILE A 153 -8.53 -10.88 26.64
CA ILE A 153 -7.15 -11.33 26.88
C ILE A 153 -6.93 -11.70 28.34
N ASN A 154 -7.45 -10.90 29.28
CA ASN A 154 -7.30 -11.18 30.71
C ASN A 154 -8.04 -12.45 31.15
N LEU A 155 -9.11 -12.84 30.46
CA LEU A 155 -9.89 -14.06 30.75
C LEU A 155 -9.45 -15.26 29.90
N ALA A 156 -8.71 -15.03 28.82
CA ALA A 156 -8.28 -16.08 27.91
C ALA A 156 -7.31 -17.04 28.61
N GLN A 157 -7.66 -18.32 28.63
CA GLN A 157 -6.78 -19.40 29.07
C GLN A 157 -6.25 -20.11 27.84
N VAL A 158 -4.93 -20.19 27.72
CA VAL A 158 -4.25 -20.85 26.62
C VAL A 158 -3.28 -21.89 27.19
N ASP A 159 -3.12 -23.01 26.49
CA ASP A 159 -2.12 -24.01 26.83
C ASP A 159 -0.71 -23.41 26.68
N SER A 160 0.29 -23.98 27.37
CA SER A 160 1.67 -23.49 27.39
C SER A 160 2.36 -23.40 26.02
N ARG A 161 1.82 -24.06 24.99
CA ARG A 161 2.32 -24.02 23.60
C ARG A 161 1.68 -22.90 22.76
N TYR A 162 0.86 -22.06 23.37
CA TYR A 162 0.21 -20.94 22.70
C TYR A 162 0.33 -19.67 23.52
N PHE A 163 0.30 -18.54 22.83
CA PHE A 163 0.22 -17.21 23.43
C PHE A 163 -0.79 -16.37 22.67
N VAL A 164 -1.33 -15.32 23.29
CA VAL A 164 -2.22 -14.38 22.59
C VAL A 164 -1.37 -13.36 21.83
N CYS A 165 -1.63 -13.19 20.54
CA CYS A 165 -0.93 -12.25 19.67
C CYS A 165 -1.05 -10.80 20.16
N ASN A 166 -0.07 -9.96 19.79
CA ASN A 166 -0.17 -8.52 20.00
C ASN A 166 -1.36 -7.94 19.20
N ILE A 167 -2.19 -7.16 19.89
CA ILE A 167 -3.45 -6.57 19.42
C ILE A 167 -3.45 -5.04 19.53
N GLU A 168 -2.30 -4.41 19.80
CA GLU A 168 -2.19 -2.97 19.96
C GLU A 168 -2.69 -2.21 18.74
N ASP A 169 -2.38 -2.69 17.53
CA ASP A 169 -2.82 -2.06 16.29
C ASP A 169 -4.36 -2.15 16.15
N PHE A 170 -4.94 -3.28 16.55
CA PHE A 170 -6.40 -3.45 16.60
C PHE A 170 -7.04 -2.48 17.60
N LYS A 171 -6.48 -2.36 18.81
CA LYS A 171 -6.95 -1.45 19.86
C LYS A 171 -6.84 0.01 19.43
N PHE A 172 -5.72 0.39 18.82
CA PHE A 172 -5.51 1.74 18.29
C PHE A 172 -6.60 2.12 17.28
N LEU A 173 -6.94 1.23 16.35
CA LEU A 173 -8.03 1.47 15.39
C LEU A 173 -9.39 1.50 16.10
N ALA A 174 -9.63 0.62 17.08
CA ALA A 174 -10.86 0.56 17.84
C ALA A 174 -11.16 1.86 18.60
N ASP A 175 -10.15 2.43 19.26
CA ASP A 175 -10.24 3.70 19.96
C ASP A 175 -10.47 4.86 18.97
N MET A 176 -9.80 4.84 17.82
CA MET A 176 -9.94 5.87 16.78
C MET A 176 -11.37 5.99 16.23
N ILE A 177 -12.06 4.85 16.03
CA ILE A 177 -13.42 4.81 15.48
C ILE A 177 -14.51 4.67 16.55
N GLN A 178 -14.16 4.76 17.84
CA GLN A 178 -15.10 4.56 18.95
C GLN A 178 -16.34 5.47 18.85
N HIS A 179 -16.13 6.73 18.48
CA HIS A 179 -17.20 7.74 18.37
C HIS A 179 -18.11 7.56 17.15
N ILE A 180 -17.79 6.64 16.23
CA ILE A 180 -18.55 6.41 15.01
C ILE A 180 -19.60 5.31 15.26
N PRO A 181 -20.88 5.52 14.94
CA PRO A 181 -21.92 4.51 15.13
C PRO A 181 -21.79 3.41 14.07
N LEU A 182 -21.06 2.34 14.41
CA LEU A 182 -20.91 1.15 13.59
C LEU A 182 -21.47 -0.06 14.31
N ASN A 183 -22.09 -0.97 13.55
CA ASN A 183 -22.42 -2.28 14.08
C ASN A 183 -21.15 -3.04 14.47
N LEU A 184 -21.29 -3.98 15.41
CA LEU A 184 -20.14 -4.64 16.03
C LEU A 184 -19.29 -5.42 15.01
N ARG A 185 -19.94 -6.16 14.11
CA ARG A 185 -19.27 -6.94 13.06
C ARG A 185 -18.44 -6.05 12.13
N ALA A 186 -19.01 -4.95 11.65
CA ALA A 186 -18.32 -4.00 10.80
C ALA A 186 -17.17 -3.35 11.56
N ARG A 187 -17.41 -2.91 12.82
CA ARG A 187 -16.36 -2.34 13.67
C ARG A 187 -15.18 -3.29 13.80
N TYR A 188 -15.40 -4.57 14.10
CA TYR A 188 -14.35 -5.58 14.17
C TYR A 188 -13.55 -5.65 12.85
N VAL A 189 -14.24 -5.74 11.72
CA VAL A 189 -13.59 -5.80 10.40
C VAL A 189 -12.76 -4.55 10.10
N PHE A 190 -13.28 -3.35 10.43
CA PHE A 190 -12.51 -2.10 10.29
C PHE A 190 -11.25 -2.09 11.16
N CYS A 191 -11.32 -2.63 12.38
CA CYS A 191 -10.16 -2.74 13.27
C CYS A 191 -9.13 -3.80 12.82
N CYS A 192 -9.49 -4.70 11.91
CA CYS A 192 -8.56 -5.63 11.28
C CYS A 192 -7.86 -5.05 10.04
N ALA A 193 -8.17 -3.81 9.63
CA ALA A 193 -7.57 -3.21 8.45
C ALA A 193 -6.06 -2.97 8.66
N PRO A 194 -5.19 -3.36 7.71
CA PRO A 194 -3.75 -3.20 7.86
C PRO A 194 -3.35 -1.74 7.65
N ILE A 195 -3.19 -0.99 8.74
CA ILE A 195 -2.91 0.46 8.72
C ILE A 195 -1.60 0.76 9.44
N ASN A 196 -0.75 1.55 8.79
CA ASN A 196 0.43 2.09 9.44
C ASN A 196 0.06 3.28 10.34
N LYS A 197 -0.02 3.05 11.66
CA LYS A 197 -0.35 4.07 12.67
C LYS A 197 0.59 5.28 12.70
N LYS A 198 1.78 5.17 12.09
CA LYS A 198 2.76 6.27 12.00
C LYS A 198 2.42 7.29 10.91
N GLN A 199 1.47 7.01 10.02
CA GLN A 199 1.10 7.86 8.90
C GLN A 199 -0.21 8.63 9.18
N PRO A 200 -0.16 9.94 9.54
CA PRO A 200 -1.35 10.68 9.95
C PRO A 200 -2.42 10.80 8.86
N PHE A 201 -1.98 10.91 7.59
CA PHE A 201 -2.88 11.01 6.44
C PHE A 201 -3.68 9.72 6.24
N LEU A 202 -3.04 8.56 6.42
CA LEU A 202 -3.70 7.25 6.34
C LEU A 202 -4.74 7.09 7.45
N CYS A 203 -4.40 7.43 8.70
CA CYS A 203 -5.33 7.39 9.83
C CYS A 203 -6.54 8.32 9.60
N THR A 204 -6.30 9.53 9.11
CA THR A 204 -7.38 10.50 8.80
C THR A 204 -8.28 9.99 7.68
N SER A 205 -7.71 9.38 6.64
CA SER A 205 -8.46 8.80 5.53
C SER A 205 -9.31 7.60 5.96
N PHE A 206 -8.75 6.73 6.80
CA PHE A 206 -9.46 5.62 7.42
C PHE A 206 -10.66 6.10 8.25
N LEU A 207 -10.48 7.14 9.06
CA LEU A 207 -11.57 7.73 9.85
C LEU A 207 -12.68 8.28 8.94
N LYS A 208 -12.33 8.89 7.80
CA LYS A 208 -13.31 9.36 6.81
C LYS A 208 -14.04 8.18 6.15
N PHE A 209 -13.36 7.07 5.82
CA PHE A 209 -14.03 5.85 5.33
C PHE A 209 -15.03 5.31 6.35
N ALA A 210 -14.63 5.16 7.61
CA ALA A 210 -15.51 4.68 8.66
C ALA A 210 -16.74 5.60 8.87
N ARG A 211 -16.56 6.93 8.83
CA ARG A 211 -17.67 7.89 8.92
C ARG A 211 -18.62 7.78 7.73
N GLN A 212 -18.09 7.74 6.51
CA GLN A 212 -18.89 7.61 5.30
C GLN A 212 -19.69 6.30 5.31
N PHE A 213 -19.05 5.21 5.73
CA PHE A 213 -19.68 3.91 5.91
C PHE A 213 -20.84 3.96 6.93
N SER A 214 -20.64 4.62 8.08
CA SER A 214 -21.68 4.73 9.11
C SER A 214 -22.92 5.51 8.67
N ARG A 215 -22.79 6.36 7.66
CA ARG A 215 -23.90 7.12 7.05
C ARG A 215 -24.68 6.30 6.02
N GLY A 216 -24.23 5.11 5.67
CA GLY A 216 -24.81 4.32 4.58
C GLY A 216 -24.56 4.93 3.20
N GLU A 217 -23.58 5.83 3.07
CA GLU A 217 -23.20 6.43 1.80
C GLU A 217 -22.02 5.65 1.18
N PRO A 218 -22.13 5.19 -0.09
CA PRO A 218 -21.05 4.47 -0.74
C PRO A 218 -19.85 5.39 -1.01
N ILE A 219 -18.65 4.83 -0.87
CA ILE A 219 -17.37 5.50 -1.08
C ILE A 219 -16.98 5.26 -2.53
N THR A 220 -17.47 6.12 -3.41
CA THR A 220 -17.25 6.02 -4.86
C THR A 220 -15.86 6.48 -5.28
N PHE A 221 -15.46 6.14 -6.50
CA PHE A 221 -14.23 6.58 -7.14
C PHE A 221 -14.03 8.10 -7.03
N ASP A 222 -15.05 8.89 -7.40
CA ASP A 222 -14.99 10.35 -7.34
C ASP A 222 -14.76 10.87 -5.92
N TRP A 223 -15.33 10.20 -4.92
CA TRP A 223 -15.13 10.56 -3.52
C TRP A 223 -13.67 10.32 -3.11
N VAL A 224 -13.08 9.19 -3.50
CA VAL A 224 -11.67 8.86 -3.21
C VAL A 224 -10.74 9.82 -3.94
N CYS A 225 -11.01 10.14 -5.21
CA CYS A 225 -10.23 11.11 -5.97
C CYS A 225 -10.22 12.50 -5.30
N ARG A 226 -11.37 12.96 -4.78
CA ARG A 226 -11.43 14.21 -3.99
C ARG A 226 -10.66 14.11 -2.67
N LEU A 227 -10.72 12.96 -2.00
CA LEU A 227 -10.01 12.74 -0.74
C LEU A 227 -8.48 12.82 -0.92
N ILE A 228 -7.94 12.17 -1.95
CA ILE A 228 -6.49 12.10 -2.19
C ILE A 228 -5.95 13.29 -2.99
N GLY A 229 -6.84 14.13 -3.55
CA GLY A 229 -6.45 15.24 -4.42
C GLY A 229 -5.96 14.78 -5.79
N TRP A 230 -6.63 13.80 -6.40
CA TRP A 230 -6.31 13.29 -7.73
C TRP A 230 -6.70 14.28 -8.84
N PRO A 231 -5.90 14.47 -9.91
CA PRO A 231 -4.60 13.83 -10.18
C PRO A 231 -3.46 14.41 -9.36
N VAL A 232 -2.54 13.55 -8.92
CA VAL A 232 -1.37 13.94 -8.12
C VAL A 232 -0.22 14.38 -9.02
N ALA A 233 0.58 15.34 -8.54
CA ALA A 233 1.75 15.83 -9.27
C ALA A 233 3.02 15.01 -8.95
N MET A 234 4.02 15.10 -9.84
CA MET A 234 5.32 14.49 -9.62
C MET A 234 6.04 15.15 -8.42
N PRO A 235 6.59 14.35 -7.48
CA PRO A 235 7.18 14.88 -6.26
C PRO A 235 8.50 15.58 -6.57
N ARG A 236 8.72 16.72 -5.92
CA ARG A 236 9.98 17.49 -5.96
C ARG A 236 10.84 17.25 -4.73
N THR A 237 10.26 16.77 -3.65
CA THR A 237 10.94 16.53 -2.37
C THR A 237 10.71 15.10 -1.88
N ILE A 238 11.59 14.60 -0.99
CA ILE A 238 11.38 13.31 -0.31
C ILE A 238 10.06 13.30 0.46
N ARG A 239 9.70 14.45 1.07
CA ARG A 239 8.45 14.57 1.82
C ARG A 239 7.23 14.32 0.93
N GLU A 240 7.24 14.87 -0.29
CA GLU A 240 6.19 14.62 -1.27
C GLU A 240 6.18 13.15 -1.73
N LEU A 241 7.35 12.52 -1.89
CA LEU A 241 7.43 11.09 -2.20
C LEU A 241 6.80 10.23 -1.09
N MET A 242 7.13 10.49 0.18
CA MET A 242 6.51 9.80 1.32
C MET A 242 5.00 10.04 1.39
N TYR A 243 4.54 11.23 1.01
CA TYR A 243 3.11 11.52 0.92
C TYR A 243 2.43 10.69 -0.17
N LEU A 244 3.06 10.50 -1.33
CA LEU A 244 2.54 9.63 -2.39
C LEU A 244 2.49 8.16 -1.96
N GLU A 245 3.49 7.67 -1.22
CA GLU A 245 3.43 6.35 -0.58
C GLU A 245 2.24 6.25 0.37
N SER A 246 1.98 7.29 1.18
CA SER A 246 0.81 7.30 2.07
C SER A 246 -0.52 7.29 1.31
N ILE A 247 -0.60 7.93 0.13
CA ILE A 247 -1.77 7.85 -0.74
C ILE A 247 -1.92 6.41 -1.27
N HIS A 248 -0.82 5.77 -1.68
CA HIS A 248 -0.85 4.38 -2.13
C HIS A 248 -1.41 3.46 -1.04
N ASP A 249 -0.98 3.63 0.23
CA ASP A 249 -1.51 2.89 1.38
C ASP A 249 -3.02 3.14 1.60
N VAL A 250 -3.50 4.37 1.38
CA VAL A 250 -4.95 4.68 1.46
C VAL A 250 -5.73 3.90 0.40
N LEU A 251 -5.20 3.78 -0.83
CA LEU A 251 -5.81 2.98 -1.89
C LEU A 251 -5.79 1.49 -1.55
N ASP A 252 -4.72 0.98 -0.91
CA ASP A 252 -4.67 -0.40 -0.43
C ASP A 252 -5.73 -0.68 0.64
N VAL A 253 -5.94 0.25 1.59
CA VAL A 253 -7.00 0.13 2.60
C VAL A 253 -8.39 0.13 1.95
N TYR A 254 -8.62 0.99 0.96
CA TYR A 254 -9.87 0.97 0.19
C TYR A 254 -10.10 -0.40 -0.47
N LEU A 255 -9.08 -0.93 -1.16
CA LEU A 255 -9.17 -2.22 -1.82
C LEU A 255 -9.35 -3.36 -0.82
N TRP A 256 -8.71 -3.29 0.35
CA TRP A 256 -8.90 -4.28 1.40
C TRP A 256 -10.36 -4.29 1.90
N LEU A 257 -10.94 -3.12 2.14
CA LEU A 257 -12.33 -2.95 2.57
C LEU A 257 -13.34 -3.35 1.48
N SER A 258 -13.02 -3.13 0.20
CA SER A 258 -13.94 -3.49 -0.90
C SER A 258 -14.21 -4.97 -1.03
N TYR A 259 -13.27 -5.84 -0.64
CA TYR A 259 -13.51 -7.28 -0.56
C TYR A 259 -14.46 -7.70 0.58
N ARG A 260 -14.66 -6.85 1.59
CA ARG A 260 -15.56 -7.15 2.74
C ARG A 260 -16.91 -6.42 2.63
N PHE A 261 -16.91 -5.23 2.03
CA PHE A 261 -18.06 -4.33 1.96
C PHE A 261 -18.27 -3.86 0.52
N MET A 262 -18.60 -4.78 -0.38
CA MET A 262 -18.70 -4.52 -1.82
C MET A 262 -19.69 -3.41 -2.18
N ASP A 263 -20.84 -3.34 -1.49
CA ASP A 263 -21.86 -2.32 -1.76
C ASP A 263 -21.42 -0.91 -1.33
N MET A 264 -20.59 -0.83 -0.29
CA MET A 264 -20.10 0.44 0.28
C MET A 264 -18.79 0.90 -0.35
N PHE A 265 -18.05 0.00 -1.00
CA PHE A 265 -16.78 0.26 -1.69
C PHE A 265 -16.85 -0.37 -3.11
N PRO A 266 -17.73 0.14 -3.98
CA PRO A 266 -18.07 -0.52 -5.25
C PRO A 266 -16.95 -0.46 -6.29
N ASP A 267 -16.11 0.57 -6.25
CA ASP A 267 -15.25 0.95 -7.37
C ASP A 267 -13.83 0.36 -7.30
N GLY A 268 -13.69 -0.87 -6.76
CA GLY A 268 -12.39 -1.51 -6.59
C GLY A 268 -11.56 -1.66 -7.88
N GLY A 269 -12.22 -1.82 -9.03
CA GLY A 269 -11.55 -1.87 -10.33
C GLY A 269 -10.92 -0.54 -10.74
N LEU A 270 -11.66 0.56 -10.60
CA LEU A 270 -11.19 1.91 -10.93
C LEU A 270 -10.07 2.35 -9.98
N ILE A 271 -10.21 2.07 -8.68
CA ILE A 271 -9.20 2.36 -7.66
C ILE A 271 -7.89 1.62 -7.95
N ARG A 272 -7.97 0.37 -8.40
CA ARG A 272 -6.77 -0.39 -8.80
C ARG A 272 -6.06 0.21 -10.01
N MET A 273 -6.78 0.86 -10.93
CA MET A 273 -6.16 1.54 -12.08
C MET A 273 -5.35 2.76 -11.63
N ILE A 274 -5.95 3.67 -10.84
CA ILE A 274 -5.22 4.85 -10.33
C ILE A 274 -4.09 4.45 -9.38
N GLN A 275 -4.22 3.35 -8.64
CA GLN A 275 -3.14 2.81 -7.81
C GLN A 275 -1.92 2.40 -8.66
N ARG A 276 -2.15 1.76 -9.82
CA ARG A 276 -1.07 1.41 -10.75
C ARG A 276 -0.42 2.65 -11.38
N GLU A 277 -1.22 3.65 -11.74
CA GLU A 277 -0.69 4.93 -12.24
C GLU A 277 0.17 5.63 -11.18
N LEU A 278 -0.28 5.61 -9.92
CA LEU A 278 0.48 6.12 -8.78
C LEU A 278 1.78 5.34 -8.54
N ASP A 279 1.76 4.00 -8.63
CA ASP A 279 2.97 3.16 -8.52
C ASP A 279 3.99 3.53 -9.61
N LEU A 280 3.55 3.72 -10.87
CA LEU A 280 4.44 4.18 -11.94
C LEU A 280 5.04 5.57 -11.68
N LEU A 281 4.26 6.49 -11.10
CA LEU A 281 4.75 7.81 -10.71
C LEU A 281 5.76 7.73 -9.57
N ILE A 282 5.50 6.90 -8.55
CA ILE A 282 6.44 6.61 -7.46
C ILE A 282 7.72 5.98 -8.02
N GLN A 283 7.60 5.03 -8.95
CA GLN A 283 8.74 4.38 -9.59
C GLN A 283 9.67 5.38 -10.30
N GLU A 284 9.11 6.29 -11.11
CA GLU A 284 9.88 7.34 -11.79
C GLU A 284 10.52 8.31 -10.80
N SER A 285 9.85 8.56 -9.67
CA SER A 285 10.35 9.41 -8.60
C SER A 285 11.52 8.77 -7.85
N VAL A 286 11.42 7.47 -7.55
CA VAL A 286 12.48 6.68 -6.92
C VAL A 286 13.68 6.52 -7.86
N TYR A 287 13.46 6.43 -9.18
CA TYR A 287 14.56 6.47 -10.14
C TYR A 287 15.39 7.76 -10.02
N ARG A 288 14.75 8.88 -9.66
CA ARG A 288 15.36 10.19 -9.46
C ARG A 288 15.65 10.51 -7.99
N ILE A 289 15.64 9.50 -7.09
CA ILE A 289 15.72 9.70 -5.63
C ILE A 289 16.96 10.50 -5.20
N THR A 290 18.09 10.33 -5.89
CA THR A 290 19.33 11.08 -5.62
C THR A 290 19.17 12.59 -5.83
N ARG A 291 18.33 13.02 -6.78
CA ARG A 291 17.99 14.43 -6.97
C ARG A 291 17.07 14.94 -5.86
N LEU A 292 16.11 14.12 -5.43
CA LEU A 292 15.19 14.46 -4.34
C LEU A 292 15.95 14.65 -3.02
N ILE A 293 16.94 13.79 -2.74
CA ILE A 293 17.82 13.89 -1.56
C ILE A 293 18.62 15.19 -1.57
N ARG A 294 19.32 15.49 -2.67
CA ARG A 294 20.12 16.72 -2.78
C ARG A 294 19.28 17.99 -2.61
N GLN A 295 18.06 17.99 -3.16
CA GLN A 295 17.15 19.13 -3.01
C GLN A 295 16.67 19.28 -1.56
N SER A 296 16.37 18.18 -0.86
CA SER A 296 16.04 18.25 0.56
C SER A 296 17.19 18.75 1.43
N GLU A 297 18.42 18.30 1.18
CA GLU A 297 19.62 18.75 1.92
C GLU A 297 19.90 20.24 1.68
N SER A 298 19.76 20.71 0.44
CA SER A 298 19.99 22.12 0.09
C SER A 298 18.97 23.08 0.72
N GLN A 299 17.74 22.62 0.96
CA GLN A 299 16.71 23.41 1.65
C GLN A 299 16.89 23.43 3.17
N THR A 300 17.53 22.42 3.76
CA THR A 300 17.90 22.44 5.19
C THR A 300 19.13 23.30 5.47
N SER A 301 20.06 23.45 4.52
CA SER A 301 21.27 24.28 4.68
C SER A 301 21.05 25.79 4.49
N SER A 302 19.88 26.22 4.00
CA SER A 302 19.53 27.64 3.84
C SER A 302 18.74 28.23 5.03
N GLY A 303 18.63 27.49 6.13
CA GLY A 303 18.17 28.00 7.42
C GLY A 303 19.32 28.69 8.16
N THR A 304 19.28 30.02 8.16
CA THR A 304 20.27 30.97 8.70
C THR A 304 20.87 30.59 10.06
N SER A 305 22.20 30.55 10.10
CA SER A 305 22.99 30.70 11.31
C SER A 305 22.70 32.05 11.97
N VAL A 306 21.94 32.05 13.06
CA VAL A 306 21.93 33.19 13.99
C VAL A 306 22.98 32.88 15.05
N SER A 307 24.06 33.65 14.99
CA SER A 307 25.17 33.69 15.92
C SER A 307 24.68 33.92 17.36
N GLU A 308 25.12 33.05 18.27
CA GLU A 308 25.17 33.31 19.70
C GLU A 308 26.17 34.43 19.96
N ASP A 309 25.70 35.68 20.02
CA ASP A 309 26.32 36.76 20.79
C ASP A 309 25.44 38.01 20.69
N GLU A 310 24.62 38.23 21.72
CA GLU A 310 24.35 39.52 22.37
C GLU A 310 23.08 39.39 23.22
N ILE A 311 23.29 39.35 24.54
CA ILE A 311 22.25 39.53 25.55
C ILE A 311 22.15 41.03 25.83
N PRO A 312 20.96 41.64 25.66
CA PRO A 312 20.58 42.73 26.55
C PRO A 312 19.40 42.33 27.42
N ARG A 313 19.66 42.27 28.72
CA ARG A 313 18.66 42.21 29.79
C ARG A 313 17.71 43.41 29.69
N THR A 314 16.40 43.19 29.61
CA THR A 314 15.43 44.05 30.32
C THR A 314 14.07 43.37 30.57
N ARG A 315 13.74 43.30 31.87
CA ARG A 315 12.41 43.40 32.52
C ARG A 315 11.28 42.43 32.14
N ARG A 316 11.06 41.45 33.04
CA ARG A 316 9.76 40.79 33.28
C ARG A 316 8.68 41.81 33.70
N PRO A 317 7.42 41.56 33.32
CA PRO A 317 6.37 41.54 34.34
C PRO A 317 5.54 40.25 34.33
N LYS A 318 5.01 39.95 35.52
CA LYS A 318 4.24 38.77 35.93
C LYS A 318 2.84 38.76 35.30
N GLY A 319 2.30 37.57 35.01
CA GLY A 319 0.86 37.40 34.73
C GLY A 319 0.45 35.99 34.29
N HIS A 320 -0.05 35.21 35.25
CA HIS A 320 -1.10 34.17 35.19
C HIS A 320 -1.22 33.21 33.98
N MET A 321 -1.17 31.91 34.32
CA MET A 321 -1.63 30.79 33.49
C MET A 321 -3.17 30.70 33.47
N SER A 322 -3.76 30.65 32.27
CA SER A 322 -5.00 29.91 31.99
C SER A 322 -5.24 29.80 30.48
N GLY A 323 -5.79 28.66 30.04
CA GLY A 323 -6.60 28.56 28.82
C GLY A 323 -5.92 28.02 27.56
N ILE A 324 -6.06 26.72 27.34
CA ILE A 324 -5.98 26.09 26.01
C ILE A 324 -7.27 26.44 25.24
N PRO A 325 -7.25 27.03 24.03
CA PRO A 325 -8.46 27.21 23.24
C PRO A 325 -8.85 25.94 22.47
N LYS A 326 -10.16 25.70 22.41
CA LYS A 326 -10.85 24.59 21.72
C LYS A 326 -10.87 24.78 20.20
N PHE A 327 -10.92 23.66 19.49
CA PHE A 327 -10.86 23.51 18.03
C PHE A 327 -12.24 23.62 17.35
N ASP A 328 -13.02 24.66 17.66
CA ASP A 328 -14.31 24.94 17.02
C ASP A 328 -14.30 26.39 16.51
N GLU A 329 -13.59 26.65 15.40
CA GLU A 329 -13.71 27.88 14.61
C GLU A 329 -12.90 27.76 13.32
N MET A 330 -13.31 26.89 12.38
CA MET A 330 -12.73 26.93 11.03
C MET A 330 -13.53 26.23 9.92
N VAL A 331 -14.88 26.31 9.89
CA VAL A 331 -15.64 26.10 8.63
C VAL A 331 -16.98 26.86 8.67
N GLU A 332 -16.97 28.18 8.47
CA GLU A 332 -18.15 28.90 7.97
C GLU A 332 -17.73 29.82 6.84
N GLY A 333 -18.41 29.71 5.68
CA GLY A 333 -18.37 30.75 4.65
C GLY A 333 -18.25 30.28 3.21
N VAL A 334 -19.28 29.66 2.63
CA VAL A 334 -19.60 29.87 1.21
C VAL A 334 -21.11 30.11 1.08
N LYS A 335 -21.47 31.38 0.91
CA LYS A 335 -22.83 31.84 0.58
C LYS A 335 -23.06 31.72 -0.93
N VAL A 336 -24.16 31.11 -1.31
CA VAL A 336 -24.73 31.07 -2.67
C VAL A 336 -25.59 32.32 -2.88
N SER A 337 -25.51 32.93 -4.07
CA SER A 337 -26.43 33.98 -4.52
C SER A 337 -27.01 33.65 -5.91
N PRO A 338 -28.25 34.11 -6.23
CA PRO A 338 -29.10 33.52 -7.25
C PRO A 338 -29.07 34.28 -8.59
N ALA A 339 -29.37 33.57 -9.69
CA ALA A 339 -29.67 34.19 -11.00
C ALA A 339 -31.08 33.84 -11.46
N LYS A 340 -31.76 34.85 -12.01
CA LYS A 340 -33.18 34.87 -12.41
C LYS A 340 -33.39 34.35 -13.85
N HIS A 341 -34.50 33.63 -13.98
CA HIS A 341 -35.52 33.58 -15.05
C HIS A 341 -35.12 33.72 -16.53
N GLY A 342 -35.40 32.67 -17.30
CA GLY A 342 -35.78 32.72 -18.72
C GLY A 342 -36.81 31.61 -19.00
N ALA A 343 -38.01 32.00 -19.43
CA ALA A 343 -39.16 31.12 -19.61
C ALA A 343 -39.27 30.60 -21.06
N THR A 344 -39.46 29.27 -21.15
CA THR A 344 -40.36 28.50 -22.04
C THR A 344 -40.31 28.64 -23.57
N LYS A 345 -40.11 27.50 -24.24
CA LYS A 345 -41.08 26.96 -25.23
C LYS A 345 -40.93 25.44 -25.40
N THR A 346 -42.03 24.76 -25.12
CA THR A 346 -42.41 23.35 -25.30
C THR A 346 -42.69 22.99 -26.76
N ILE A 347 -42.42 21.73 -27.18
CA ILE A 347 -43.26 20.81 -28.01
C ILE A 347 -42.74 19.37 -27.72
N GLU A 348 -43.49 18.54 -26.97
CA GLU A 348 -44.18 17.28 -27.40
C GLU A 348 -43.27 16.32 -28.23
N GLY A 349 -42.99 15.06 -27.87
CA GLY A 349 -43.86 14.00 -27.36
C GLY A 349 -44.10 13.01 -28.50
N ASP A 350 -43.48 11.81 -28.48
CA ASP A 350 -44.17 10.56 -28.84
C ASP A 350 -43.31 9.27 -28.74
N SER A 351 -43.97 8.32 -28.07
CA SER A 351 -43.99 6.86 -28.12
C SER A 351 -42.99 6.03 -28.93
N GLU A 352 -42.62 4.94 -28.28
CA GLU A 352 -42.20 3.65 -28.85
C GLU A 352 -43.08 3.19 -30.02
N THR A 353 -42.45 2.73 -31.11
CA THR A 353 -43.01 1.66 -31.95
C THR A 353 -41.88 0.94 -32.68
N GLU A 354 -41.98 -0.39 -32.68
CA GLU A 354 -41.10 -1.33 -33.35
C GLU A 354 -41.14 -1.13 -34.87
N GLU A 355 -39.98 -1.11 -35.55
CA GLU A 355 -39.92 -1.54 -36.95
C GLU A 355 -38.56 -2.12 -37.35
N ARG A 356 -38.63 -3.30 -37.99
CA ARG A 356 -37.53 -4.10 -38.53
C ARG A 356 -36.97 -3.45 -39.79
N GLY A 357 -35.65 -3.28 -39.90
CA GLY A 357 -35.03 -3.05 -41.22
C GLY A 357 -33.57 -2.55 -41.20
N HIS A 358 -32.65 -3.39 -41.67
CA HIS A 358 -31.26 -3.09 -42.07
C HIS A 358 -30.27 -2.55 -41.02
N LYS A 359 -29.65 -3.49 -40.28
CA LYS A 359 -28.35 -3.26 -39.61
C LYS A 359 -27.26 -2.94 -40.66
N HIS A 360 -26.81 -1.68 -40.72
CA HIS A 360 -25.52 -1.36 -41.32
C HIS A 360 -24.43 -2.18 -40.61
N ARG A 361 -23.64 -2.94 -41.38
CA ARG A 361 -22.59 -3.79 -40.82
C ARG A 361 -21.53 -2.87 -40.18
N LEU A 362 -21.03 -3.25 -39.01
CA LEU A 362 -19.99 -2.51 -38.29
C LEU A 362 -18.76 -2.23 -39.18
N SER A 363 -18.46 -3.14 -40.11
CA SER A 363 -17.41 -2.97 -41.13
C SER A 363 -17.60 -1.70 -41.96
N ASP A 364 -18.84 -1.36 -42.30
CA ASP A 364 -19.14 -0.26 -43.20
C ASP A 364 -19.03 1.08 -42.45
N LYS A 365 -19.40 1.09 -41.17
CA LYS A 365 -19.17 2.24 -40.27
C LYS A 365 -17.68 2.51 -40.06
N LEU A 366 -16.87 1.48 -39.85
CA LEU A 366 -15.43 1.64 -39.63
C LEU A 366 -14.66 2.11 -40.87
N VAL A 367 -15.16 1.80 -42.07
CA VAL A 367 -14.63 2.35 -43.33
C VAL A 367 -15.08 3.80 -43.52
N GLN A 368 -16.35 4.11 -43.21
CA GLN A 368 -16.90 5.46 -43.31
C GLN A 368 -16.23 6.43 -42.32
N ASP A 369 -15.89 5.98 -41.12
CA ASP A 369 -15.20 6.75 -40.10
C ASP A 369 -13.67 6.87 -40.36
N GLY A 370 -13.18 6.30 -41.47
CA GLY A 370 -11.78 6.40 -41.90
C GLY A 370 -10.78 5.63 -41.03
N VAL A 371 -11.27 4.85 -40.06
CA VAL A 371 -10.45 4.06 -39.12
C VAL A 371 -9.78 2.89 -39.83
N ILE A 372 -10.40 2.35 -40.88
CA ILE A 372 -9.89 1.21 -41.67
C ILE A 372 -10.08 1.48 -43.17
N THR A 373 -9.04 1.23 -43.98
CA THR A 373 -9.15 1.29 -45.44
C THR A 373 -9.78 0.03 -46.02
N GLN A 374 -10.44 0.12 -47.18
CA GLN A 374 -11.08 -1.04 -47.84
C GLN A 374 -10.10 -2.21 -48.06
N SER A 375 -8.83 -1.91 -48.37
CA SER A 375 -7.76 -2.91 -48.53
C SER A 375 -7.42 -3.64 -47.23
N MET A 376 -7.46 -2.95 -46.08
CA MET A 376 -7.25 -3.56 -44.77
C MET A 376 -8.43 -4.47 -44.38
N LEU A 377 -9.65 -4.07 -44.72
CA LEU A 377 -10.85 -4.90 -44.48
C LEU A 377 -10.79 -6.22 -45.27
N ASP A 378 -10.32 -6.20 -46.51
CA ASP A 378 -10.16 -7.40 -47.34
C ASP A 378 -9.06 -8.34 -46.81
N LYS A 379 -7.97 -7.79 -46.27
CA LYS A 379 -6.93 -8.58 -45.59
C LYS A 379 -7.46 -9.25 -44.33
N LEU A 380 -8.20 -8.52 -43.50
CA LEU A 380 -8.83 -9.05 -42.29
C LEU A 380 -9.84 -10.17 -42.61
N ARG A 381 -10.63 -10.02 -43.68
CA ARG A 381 -11.53 -11.10 -44.14
C ARG A 381 -10.77 -12.36 -44.54
N LYS A 382 -9.66 -12.23 -45.27
CA LYS A 382 -8.80 -13.36 -45.66
C LYS A 382 -8.11 -14.02 -44.46
N GLU A 383 -7.71 -13.25 -43.45
CA GLU A 383 -7.15 -13.79 -42.21
C GLU A 383 -8.20 -14.55 -41.39
N TRP A 384 -9.41 -14.01 -41.31
CA TRP A 384 -10.53 -14.64 -40.62
C TRP A 384 -10.93 -15.98 -41.25
N GLU A 385 -10.97 -16.06 -42.58
CA GLU A 385 -11.23 -17.32 -43.30
C GLU A 385 -10.11 -18.35 -43.07
N ARG A 386 -8.85 -17.91 -42.99
CA ARG A 386 -7.72 -18.78 -42.65
C ARG A 386 -7.76 -19.31 -41.22
N GLN A 387 -8.17 -18.49 -40.25
CA GLN A 387 -8.34 -18.93 -38.85
C GLN A 387 -9.53 -19.90 -38.70
N SER A 388 -10.64 -19.61 -39.37
CA SER A 388 -11.85 -20.45 -39.34
C SER A 388 -11.61 -21.84 -39.95
N GLY A 389 -10.69 -21.97 -40.90
CA GLY A 389 -10.27 -23.26 -41.48
C GLY A 389 -9.34 -24.09 -40.58
N SER A 390 -8.68 -23.48 -39.60
CA SER A 390 -7.73 -24.16 -38.68
C SER A 390 -8.41 -24.72 -37.43
N ASP A 391 -9.48 -24.09 -36.95
CA ASP A 391 -10.20 -24.52 -35.72
C ASP A 391 -11.23 -25.64 -35.94
N GLY A 392 -11.63 -25.91 -37.19
CA GLY A 392 -12.56 -26.99 -37.53
C GLY A 392 -12.02 -28.41 -37.30
N ASN A 393 -10.69 -28.59 -37.18
CA ASN A 393 -10.05 -29.91 -37.14
C ASN A 393 -9.69 -30.41 -35.73
N LEU A 394 -9.83 -29.57 -34.69
CA LEU A 394 -9.57 -29.94 -33.30
C LEU A 394 -10.82 -30.44 -32.57
N ASN A 395 -12.01 -29.97 -32.94
CA ASN A 395 -13.26 -30.32 -32.23
C ASN A 395 -13.82 -31.71 -32.57
N ASN A 396 -13.30 -32.39 -33.60
CA ASN A 396 -13.78 -33.72 -34.02
C ASN A 396 -12.99 -34.91 -33.44
N LYS A 397 -11.84 -34.67 -32.77
CA LYS A 397 -11.03 -35.74 -32.15
C LYS A 397 -11.39 -36.03 -30.69
N THR A 398 -12.02 -35.09 -29.99
CA THR A 398 -12.34 -35.23 -28.55
C THR A 398 -13.68 -35.93 -28.27
N ARG A 399 -14.55 -36.06 -29.28
CA ARG A 399 -15.90 -36.64 -29.13
C ARG A 399 -15.98 -38.16 -29.37
N LYS A 400 -14.88 -38.81 -29.80
CA LYS A 400 -14.84 -40.24 -30.19
C LYS A 400 -14.24 -41.20 -29.14
N LYS A 401 -13.83 -40.72 -27.96
CA LYS A 401 -13.14 -41.53 -26.92
C LYS A 401 -13.88 -41.77 -25.60
N ARG A 402 -15.13 -41.30 -25.43
CA ARG A 402 -15.96 -41.60 -24.25
C ARG A 402 -17.21 -42.38 -24.67
N GLY A 403 -17.07 -43.69 -24.81
CA GLY A 403 -18.20 -44.56 -25.14
C GLY A 403 -17.81 -46.00 -25.46
N ARG A 404 -17.23 -46.73 -24.50
CA ARG A 404 -17.30 -48.21 -24.45
C ARG A 404 -16.75 -48.81 -23.14
N LYS A 405 -17.68 -49.39 -22.36
CA LYS A 405 -17.57 -50.57 -21.45
C LYS A 405 -16.67 -50.41 -20.20
N SER A 406 -17.03 -50.91 -19.02
CA SER A 406 -17.56 -52.26 -18.75
C SER A 406 -18.50 -52.33 -17.54
N LYS A 407 -19.60 -53.07 -17.71
CA LYS A 407 -20.23 -53.89 -16.66
C LYS A 407 -19.32 -55.10 -16.43
N TYR A 408 -19.06 -55.44 -15.17
CA TYR A 408 -19.15 -56.78 -14.58
C TYR A 408 -19.11 -56.61 -13.07
#